data_AF-A0A533UL54-F1
#
_entry.id   AF-A0A533UL54-F1
#
_cell.length_a   1.000
_cell.length_b   1.000
_cell.length_c   1.000
_cell.angle_alpha   90.00
_cell.angle_beta   90.00
_cell.angle_gamma   90.00
#
_symmetry.space_group_name_H-M   'P 1'
#
loop_
_entity.id
_entity.type
_entity.pdbx_description
1 polymer ?
#
loop_
_entity_poly.entity_id
_entity_poly.type
_entity_poly.pdbx_seq_one_letter_code
_entity_poly.pdbx_strand_id
1 'polypeptide(L)' 'MIKRSDIQKIVNEYSGLTVGTLGSHSALEIMDGAKDESLQTLVVCQKGREVPYKR' A
#
# COMPACT_ATOMS: atom_id res chain seq x y z
N MET A 1 19.90 9.07 -5.58
CA MET A 1 19.18 7.83 -5.93
C MET A 1 19.22 6.91 -4.72
N ILE A 2 18.07 6.39 -4.27
CA ILE A 2 18.01 5.47 -3.13
C ILE A 2 18.57 4.12 -3.58
N LYS A 3 19.51 3.52 -2.84
CA LYS A 3 20.09 2.23 -3.21
C LYS A 3 19.18 1.09 -2.77
N ARG A 4 19.12 0.02 -3.56
CA ARG A 4 18.37 -1.21 -3.22
C ARG A 4 18.78 -1.77 -1.86
N SER A 5 20.07 -1.72 -1.52
CA SER A 5 20.59 -2.17 -0.22
C SER A 5 19.99 -1.41 0.96
N ASP A 6 19.71 -0.13 0.79
CA ASP A 6 19.18 0.71 1.86
C ASP A 6 17.69 0.39 2.09
N ILE A 7 16.94 0.15 0.99
CA ILE A 7 15.55 -0.31 1.05
C ILE A 7 15.46 -1.68 1.73
N GLN A 8 16.31 -2.64 1.35
CA GLN A 8 16.28 -3.99 1.92
C GLN A 8 16.61 -4.00 3.42
N LYS A 9 17.55 -3.18 3.87
CA LYS A 9 17.85 -3.03 5.31
C LYS A 9 16.63 -2.59 6.09
N ILE A 10 15.93 -1.56 5.60
CA ILE A 10 14.72 -1.04 6.25
C ILE A 10 13.62 -2.11 6.25
N VAL A 11 13.33 -2.74 5.11
CA VAL A 11 12.25 -3.75 5.00
C VAL A 11 12.48 -4.94 5.93
N ASN A 12 13.73 -5.37 6.12
CA ASN A 12 14.08 -6.49 7.01
C ASN A 12 13.79 -6.23 8.50
N GLU A 13 13.55 -4.98 8.90
CA GLU A 13 13.18 -4.62 10.28
C GLU A 13 11.67 -4.73 10.54
N TYR A 14 10.86 -4.90 9.50
CA TYR A 14 9.40 -4.97 9.61
C TYR A 14 8.90 -6.42 9.69
N SER A 15 7.80 -6.60 10.42
CA SER A 15 6.97 -7.81 10.40
C SER A 15 5.50 -7.42 10.18
N GLY A 16 4.67 -8.34 9.68
CA GLY A 16 3.26 -8.04 9.38
C GLY A 16 3.11 -7.04 8.23
N LEU A 17 3.55 -7.43 7.03
CA LEU A 17 3.57 -6.53 5.87
C LEU A 17 2.16 -6.08 5.46
N THR A 18 2.04 -4.82 5.09
CA THR A 18 0.82 -4.18 4.58
C THR A 18 1.14 -3.50 3.25
N VAL A 19 0.33 -3.75 2.22
CA VAL A 19 0.42 -3.06 0.93
C VAL A 19 -0.22 -1.68 1.06
N GLY A 20 0.60 -0.64 0.95
CA GLY A 20 0.17 0.76 1.06
C GLY A 20 0.19 1.48 -0.28
N THR A 21 -0.85 2.25 -0.59
CA THR A 21 -0.88 3.14 -1.77
C THR A 21 -1.58 4.48 -1.47
N LEU A 22 -1.36 5.48 -2.33
CA LEU A 22 -2.14 6.72 -2.31
C LEU A 22 -3.46 6.52 -3.05
N GLY A 23 -4.54 7.05 -2.50
CA GLY A 23 -5.86 7.08 -3.15
C GLY A 23 -5.82 7.85 -4.46
N SER A 24 -5.56 7.14 -5.56
CA SER A 24 -5.26 7.68 -6.89
C SER A 24 -5.71 6.71 -8.00
N HIS A 25 -5.25 6.93 -9.24
CA HIS A 25 -5.72 6.26 -10.45
C HIS A 25 -5.76 4.72 -10.37
N SER A 26 -4.76 4.10 -9.75
CA SER A 26 -4.61 2.63 -9.72
C SER A 26 -4.80 2.03 -8.33
N ALA A 27 -5.34 2.80 -7.38
CA ALA A 27 -5.39 2.37 -6.00
C ALA A 27 -6.39 1.21 -5.79
N LEU A 28 -7.51 1.17 -6.52
CA LEU A 28 -8.46 0.07 -6.37
C LEU A 28 -7.87 -1.25 -6.88
N GLU A 29 -7.22 -1.24 -8.04
CA GLU A 29 -6.63 -2.44 -8.64
C GLU A 29 -5.47 -2.99 -7.80
N ILE A 30 -4.64 -2.11 -7.23
CA ILE A 30 -3.57 -2.52 -6.30
C ILE A 30 -4.16 -3.20 -5.06
N MET A 31 -5.24 -2.62 -4.52
CA MET A 31 -5.86 -3.10 -3.29
C MET A 31 -6.58 -4.43 -3.50
N ASP A 32 -7.32 -4.57 -4.61
CA ASP A 32 -8.00 -5.80 -4.99
C ASP A 32 -6.99 -6.94 -5.19
N GLY A 33 -5.92 -6.71 -5.96
CA GLY A 33 -4.88 -7.72 -6.14
C GLY A 33 -4.17 -8.09 -4.83
N ALA A 34 -3.95 -7.13 -3.94
CA ALA A 34 -3.37 -7.42 -2.62
C ALA A 34 -4.33 -8.25 -1.74
N LYS A 35 -5.65 -8.03 -1.85
CA LYS A 35 -6.66 -8.84 -1.15
C LYS A 35 -6.73 -10.26 -1.69
N ASP A 36 -6.63 -10.44 -3.00
CA ASP A 36 -6.59 -11.76 -3.63
C ASP A 36 -5.41 -12.60 -3.10
N GLU A 37 -4.28 -11.96 -2.83
CA GLU A 37 -3.08 -12.58 -2.22
C GLU A 37 -3.11 -12.63 -0.68
N SER A 38 -4.27 -12.36 -0.06
CA SER A 38 -4.46 -12.36 1.40
C SER A 38 -3.58 -11.38 2.17
N LEU A 39 -3.13 -10.29 1.53
CA LEU A 39 -2.32 -9.25 2.16
C LEU A 39 -3.19 -8.19 2.86
N GLN A 40 -2.64 -7.58 3.91
CA GLN A 40 -3.21 -6.40 4.52
C GLN A 40 -3.00 -5.19 3.61
N THR A 41 -3.92 -4.22 3.65
CA THR A 41 -3.97 -3.15 2.67
C THR A 41 -4.29 -1.79 3.30
N LEU A 42 -3.63 -0.71 2.87
CA LEU A 42 -3.82 0.66 3.36
C LEU A 42 -3.87 1.66 2.21
N VAL A 43 -4.93 2.46 2.13
CA VAL A 43 -5.01 3.60 1.19
C VAL A 43 -4.93 4.91 1.96
N VAL A 44 -3.95 5.74 1.62
CA VAL A 44 -3.83 7.09 2.18
C VAL A 44 -4.54 8.07 1.25
N CYS A 45 -5.59 8.70 1.76
CA CYS A 45 -6.45 9.61 0.99
C CYS A 45 -6.36 11.04 1.51
N GLN A 46 -6.53 12.00 0.59
CA GLN A 46 -6.86 13.36 0.98
C GLN A 46 -8.25 13.37 1.64
N LYS A 47 -8.40 14.19 2.69
CA LYS A 47 -9.68 14.37 3.38
C LYS A 47 -10.78 14.76 2.38
N GLY A 48 -11.88 14.02 2.38
CA GLY A 48 -13.02 14.22 1.48
C GLY A 48 -12.94 13.46 0.15
N ARG A 49 -11.85 12.71 -0.10
CA ARG A 49 -11.66 11.90 -1.33
C ARG A 49 -11.57 10.41 -1.05
N GLU A 50 -11.88 9.98 0.17
CA GLU A 50 -11.69 8.59 0.59
C GLU A 50 -12.86 7.65 0.27
N VAL A 51 -14.02 8.20 -0.11
CA VAL A 51 -15.26 7.43 -0.37
C VAL A 51 -15.05 6.26 -1.36
N PRO A 52 -14.34 6.43 -2.50
CA PRO A 52 -14.12 5.31 -3.43
C PRO A 52 -13.40 4.11 -2.82
N TYR A 53 -12.63 4.32 -1.74
CA TYR A 53 -11.77 3.30 -1.12
C TYR A 53 -12.33 2.75 0.20
N LYS A 54 -13.55 3.15 0.60
CA LYS A 54 -14.23 2.70 1.83
C LYS A 54 -15.15 1.49 1.60
N ARG A 55 -14.83 0.65 0.62
CA ARG A 55 -15.61 -0.55 0.32
C ARG A 55 -15.28 -1.71 1.26
#